data_AF-A0A806KMU6-F1
#
_entry.id   AF-A0A806KMU6-F1
#
_cell.length_a   1.000
_cell.length_b   1.000
_cell.length_c   1.000
_cell.angle_alpha   90.00
_cell.angle_beta   90.00
_cell.angle_gamma   90.00
#
_symmetry.space_group_name_H-M   'P 1'
#
loop_
_entity.id
_entity.type
_entity.pdbx_description
1 polymer ?
#
loop_
_entity_poly.entity_id
_entity_poly.type
_entity_poly.pdbx_seq_one_letter_code
_entity_poly.pdbx_strand_id
1 'polypeptide(L)'
;MHKLEDNNEIRGWLVNFDLESSKLSDRIKAFQDVWSGEVKDSFIVRALLVYGDYKVCTRENTALGKMHYFGGKEGWYRILTEKNEDRKNILENFLDAFNEIKEGDINDKLQKLIDNYKFENKDWKYYFIKYSAITEEYNGFPCLYFWRGNGFEIERLRKDSPKPSVAKHINPYLIALKEKIDSERVKLYEERYDRPSYLSIDDGELKIYCKENGWQIEKNGSSSPENVPKDEDRIQFAAKIIKSKLTLKDYVPSSA
;
A
#
# COMPACT_ATOMS: atom_id res chain seq x y z
N MET A 1 -2.76 31.32 6.98
CA MET A 1 -2.74 30.83 8.36
C MET A 1 -4.11 30.30 8.79
N HIS A 2 -5.17 31.11 8.88
CA HIS A 2 -6.55 30.64 9.19
C HIS A 2 -7.04 29.44 8.37
N LYS A 3 -6.71 29.43 7.08
CA LYS A 3 -6.99 28.33 6.15
C LYS A 3 -6.42 26.96 6.56
N LEU A 4 -5.33 26.91 7.34
CA LEU A 4 -4.80 25.67 7.92
C LEU A 4 -5.51 25.33 9.23
N GLU A 5 -5.84 26.33 10.05
CA GLU A 5 -6.49 26.12 11.35
C GLU A 5 -7.84 25.41 11.21
N ASP A 6 -8.59 25.75 10.16
CA ASP A 6 -9.91 25.19 9.85
C ASP A 6 -9.86 23.84 9.11
N ASN A 7 -8.68 23.33 8.74
CA ASN A 7 -8.57 22.08 7.99
C ASN A 7 -8.74 20.85 8.90
N ASN A 8 -9.71 20.00 8.58
CA ASN A 8 -10.08 18.81 9.36
C ASN A 8 -8.94 17.79 9.56
N GLU A 9 -7.97 17.76 8.63
CA GLU A 9 -6.87 16.79 8.66
C GLU A 9 -5.71 17.25 9.55
N ILE A 10 -5.66 18.52 9.96
CA ILE A 10 -4.66 19.02 10.93
C ILE A 10 -5.27 19.58 12.20
N ARG A 11 -6.57 19.91 12.21
CA ARG A 11 -7.33 20.32 13.41
C ARG A 11 -6.67 21.46 14.20
N GLY A 12 -6.02 22.39 13.51
CA GLY A 12 -5.25 23.48 14.12
C GLY A 12 -3.83 23.14 14.58
N TRP A 13 -3.36 21.90 14.42
CA TRP A 13 -2.02 21.49 14.84
C TRP A 13 -1.01 21.72 13.71
N LEU A 14 -0.22 22.79 13.83
CA LEU A 14 0.74 23.23 12.81
C LEU A 14 2.17 22.73 13.04
N VAL A 15 2.37 21.71 13.87
CA VAL A 15 3.70 21.29 14.35
C VAL A 15 4.67 20.88 13.23
N ASN A 16 4.14 20.42 12.10
CA ASN A 16 4.92 19.99 10.93
C ASN A 16 4.95 21.05 9.80
N PHE A 17 4.59 22.30 10.08
CA PHE A 17 4.76 23.43 9.16
C PHE A 17 5.80 24.40 9.69
N ASP A 18 6.82 24.71 8.90
CA ASP A 18 7.70 25.84 9.18
C ASP A 18 6.99 27.18 8.91
N LEU A 19 6.52 27.83 9.98
CA LEU A 19 5.75 29.07 9.90
C LEU A 19 6.59 30.29 9.49
N GLU A 20 7.92 30.20 9.59
CA GLU A 20 8.83 31.27 9.18
C GLU A 20 9.34 31.10 7.74
N SER A 21 8.93 30.02 7.07
CA SER A 21 9.35 29.73 5.70
C SER A 21 8.82 30.75 4.71
N SER A 22 9.68 31.25 3.82
CA SER A 22 9.27 32.08 2.68
C SER A 22 8.35 31.36 1.70
N LYS A 23 8.32 30.02 1.72
CA LYS A 23 7.43 29.18 0.91
C LYS A 23 6.11 28.82 1.59
N LEU A 24 5.87 29.29 2.82
CA LEU A 24 4.71 28.89 3.62
C LEU A 24 3.39 29.06 2.86
N SER A 25 3.20 30.20 2.18
CA SER A 25 1.95 30.46 1.45
C SER A 25 1.70 29.42 0.35
N ASP A 26 2.73 29.05 -0.41
CA ASP A 26 2.61 28.07 -1.50
C ASP A 26 2.40 26.66 -0.94
N ARG A 27 3.07 26.32 0.16
CA ARG A 27 2.89 25.04 0.86
C ARG A 27 1.47 24.90 1.41
N ILE A 28 0.90 25.96 1.97
CA ILE A 28 -0.50 25.98 2.43
C ILE A 28 -1.44 25.69 1.28
N LYS A 29 -1.24 26.35 0.13
CA LYS A 29 -2.10 26.13 -1.04
C LYS A 29 -2.01 24.68 -1.53
N ALA A 30 -0.80 24.15 -1.72
CA ALA A 30 -0.59 22.76 -2.10
C ALA A 30 -1.25 21.78 -1.11
N PHE A 31 -1.12 22.05 0.20
CA PHE A 31 -1.76 21.24 1.22
C PHE A 31 -3.29 21.23 1.08
N GLN A 32 -3.91 22.39 0.86
CA GLN A 32 -5.35 22.47 0.65
C GLN A 32 -5.81 21.74 -0.61
N ASP A 33 -5.04 21.83 -1.69
CA ASP A 33 -5.35 21.15 -2.94
C ASP A 33 -5.32 19.62 -2.73
N VAL A 34 -4.24 19.10 -2.12
CA VAL A 34 -4.05 17.66 -1.88
C VAL A 34 -5.07 17.08 -0.90
N TRP A 35 -5.40 17.80 0.18
CA TRP A 35 -6.37 17.36 1.20
C TRP A 35 -7.74 18.04 1.07
N SER A 36 -8.16 18.33 -0.16
CA SER A 36 -9.48 18.91 -0.49
C SER A 36 -10.64 17.92 -0.30
N GLY A 37 -10.36 16.62 -0.22
CA GLY A 37 -11.34 15.55 -0.13
C GLY A 37 -11.76 14.93 -1.47
N GLU A 38 -11.31 15.50 -2.60
CA GLU A 38 -11.57 14.98 -3.95
C GLU A 38 -10.48 13.98 -4.42
N VAL A 39 -9.33 14.01 -3.76
CA VAL A 39 -8.17 13.17 -4.08
C VAL A 39 -8.30 11.81 -3.39
N LYS A 40 -8.06 10.72 -4.13
CA LYS A 40 -8.01 9.38 -3.52
C LYS A 40 -6.76 9.26 -2.64
N ASP A 41 -6.92 8.77 -1.41
CA ASP A 41 -5.81 8.60 -0.46
C ASP A 41 -4.63 7.80 -1.03
N SER A 42 -4.90 6.81 -1.90
CA SER A 42 -3.86 6.03 -2.57
C SER A 42 -2.82 6.90 -3.28
N PHE A 43 -3.25 7.98 -3.94
CA PHE A 43 -2.31 8.91 -4.58
C PHE A 43 -1.48 9.66 -3.56
N ILE A 44 -2.10 10.17 -2.49
CA ILE A 44 -1.43 10.91 -1.43
C ILE A 44 -0.40 10.01 -0.73
N VAL A 45 -0.78 8.78 -0.40
CA VAL A 45 0.09 7.78 0.23
C VAL A 45 1.31 7.49 -0.62
N ARG A 46 1.09 7.16 -1.89
CA ARG A 46 2.16 6.80 -2.82
C ARG A 46 3.08 8.00 -3.08
N ALA A 47 2.53 9.19 -3.26
CA ALA A 47 3.31 10.40 -3.52
C ALA A 47 4.11 10.85 -2.28
N LEU A 48 3.58 10.77 -1.07
CA LEU A 48 4.35 11.03 0.16
C LEU A 48 5.48 10.01 0.34
N LEU A 49 5.22 8.72 0.02
CA LEU A 49 6.24 7.69 0.11
C LEU A 49 7.44 8.00 -0.78
N VAL A 50 7.27 8.62 -1.96
CA VAL A 50 8.40 9.07 -2.80
C VAL A 50 9.43 9.87 -1.99
N TYR A 51 8.97 10.76 -1.11
CA TYR A 51 9.80 11.66 -0.32
C TYR A 51 10.33 11.06 0.98
N GLY A 52 9.72 9.98 1.48
CA GLY A 52 10.27 9.26 2.63
C GLY A 52 9.27 8.36 3.35
N ASP A 53 9.76 7.68 4.37
CA ASP A 53 8.98 6.78 5.20
C ASP A 53 8.32 7.56 6.35
N TYR A 54 7.08 8.00 6.11
CA TYR A 54 6.32 8.82 7.06
C TYR A 54 5.38 8.01 7.97
N LYS A 55 5.38 6.68 7.86
CA LYS A 55 4.40 5.82 8.52
C LYS A 55 4.41 6.02 10.04
N VAL A 56 3.26 5.82 10.68
CA VAL A 56 3.11 5.88 12.14
C VAL A 56 3.00 4.47 12.70
N CYS A 57 3.85 4.09 13.67
CA CYS A 57 3.64 2.87 14.44
C CYS A 57 2.55 3.12 15.49
N THR A 58 1.42 2.44 15.36
CA THR A 58 0.25 2.64 16.23
C THR A 58 0.13 1.57 17.32
N ARG A 59 0.72 0.39 17.11
CA ARG A 59 0.84 -0.71 18.10
C ARG A 59 2.05 -1.57 17.80
N GLU A 60 2.81 -1.97 18.83
CA GLU A 60 4.00 -2.80 18.64
C GLU A 60 3.75 -4.29 18.85
N ASN A 61 2.89 -4.65 19.81
CA ASN A 61 2.71 -6.04 20.26
C ASN A 61 1.37 -6.58 19.74
N THR A 62 1.32 -7.01 18.49
CA THR A 62 0.16 -7.74 17.93
C THR A 62 0.59 -9.10 17.43
N ALA A 63 -0.36 -10.05 17.36
CA ALA A 63 -0.08 -11.37 16.81
C ALA A 63 0.50 -11.25 15.39
N LEU A 64 0.02 -10.31 14.56
CA LEU A 64 0.46 -10.08 13.18
C LEU A 64 1.67 -9.15 13.06
N GLY A 65 2.33 -8.79 14.16
CA GLY A 65 3.49 -7.89 14.17
C GLY A 65 3.15 -6.43 14.43
N LYS A 66 4.04 -5.50 14.07
CA LYS A 66 3.85 -4.07 14.34
C LYS A 66 2.77 -3.49 13.43
N MET A 67 1.91 -2.62 13.97
CA MET A 67 0.81 -2.02 13.24
C MET A 67 1.20 -0.62 12.76
N HIS A 68 1.31 -0.45 11.44
CA HIS A 68 1.72 0.79 10.79
C HIS A 68 0.56 1.43 10.02
N TYR A 69 0.45 2.75 10.17
CA TYR A 69 -0.57 3.56 9.52
C TYR A 69 0.06 4.53 8.51
N PHE A 70 -0.46 4.53 7.28
CA PHE A 70 0.02 5.37 6.18
C PHE A 70 -0.97 6.46 5.76
N GLY A 71 -2.10 6.60 6.44
CA GLY A 71 -3.11 7.61 6.11
C GLY A 71 -4.39 6.99 5.58
N GLY A 72 -5.31 7.85 5.21
CA GLY A 72 -6.66 7.48 4.83
C GLY A 72 -7.68 8.48 5.36
N LYS A 73 -8.83 8.54 4.69
CA LYS A 73 -9.97 9.38 5.02
C LYS A 73 -10.23 9.47 6.52
N GLU A 74 -10.35 10.71 7.01
CA GLU A 74 -10.63 11.08 8.41
C GLU A 74 -9.53 10.69 9.42
N GLY A 75 -8.35 10.25 8.96
CA GLY A 75 -7.25 9.81 9.82
C GLY A 75 -5.90 10.46 9.55
N TRP A 76 -5.76 11.35 8.56
CA TRP A 76 -4.47 11.98 8.23
C TRP A 76 -3.87 12.78 9.37
N TYR A 77 -4.71 13.30 10.28
CA TYR A 77 -4.24 13.98 11.49
C TYR A 77 -3.17 13.18 12.26
N ARG A 78 -3.28 11.85 12.29
CA ARG A 78 -2.27 11.01 12.98
C ARG A 78 -0.87 11.14 12.40
N ILE A 79 -0.77 11.38 11.10
CA ILE A 79 0.51 11.56 10.39
C ILE A 79 0.92 13.03 10.44
N LEU A 80 -0.03 13.92 10.12
CA LEU A 80 0.25 15.33 9.90
C LEU A 80 0.51 16.10 11.20
N THR A 81 0.06 15.61 12.35
CA THR A 81 0.16 16.33 13.64
C THR A 81 1.10 15.67 14.65
N GLU A 82 1.68 14.53 14.33
CA GLU A 82 2.65 13.87 15.22
C GLU A 82 4.04 14.49 15.01
N LYS A 83 4.59 15.10 16.06
CA LYS A 83 5.88 15.82 16.02
C LYS A 83 7.02 14.86 15.68
N ASN A 84 7.62 15.03 14.51
CA ASN A 84 8.78 14.28 14.04
C ASN A 84 9.46 15.06 12.90
N GLU A 85 10.75 15.36 13.07
CA GLU A 85 11.49 16.20 12.11
C GLU A 85 11.60 15.56 10.72
N ASP A 86 11.74 14.23 10.64
CA ASP A 86 11.78 13.54 9.35
C ASP A 86 10.45 13.68 8.62
N ARG A 87 9.32 13.52 9.32
CA ARG A 87 7.99 13.72 8.72
C ARG A 87 7.74 15.17 8.30
N LYS A 88 8.20 16.14 9.09
CA LYS A 88 8.16 17.55 8.70
C LYS A 88 8.91 17.75 7.38
N ASN A 89 10.15 17.25 7.29
CA ASN A 89 10.96 17.36 6.07
C ASN A 89 10.31 16.63 4.88
N ILE A 90 9.74 15.45 5.09
CA ILE A 90 9.01 14.70 4.04
C ILE A 90 7.82 15.52 3.53
N LEU A 91 7.00 16.07 4.43
CA LEU A 91 5.83 16.86 4.07
C LEU A 91 6.24 18.13 3.30
N GLU A 92 7.26 18.84 3.78
CA GLU A 92 7.75 20.05 3.12
C GLU A 92 8.31 19.78 1.72
N ASN A 93 9.12 18.73 1.56
CA ASN A 93 9.67 18.34 0.27
C ASN A 93 8.56 17.89 -0.70
N PHE A 94 7.57 17.15 -0.21
CA PHE A 94 6.40 16.75 -0.99
C PHE A 94 5.61 17.96 -1.50
N LEU A 95 5.30 18.92 -0.62
CA LEU A 95 4.51 20.11 -0.97
C LEU A 95 5.29 21.03 -1.93
N ASP A 96 6.60 21.18 -1.72
CA ASP A 96 7.45 21.95 -2.62
C ASP A 96 7.47 21.33 -4.03
N ALA A 97 7.69 20.02 -4.13
CA ALA A 97 7.72 19.34 -5.42
C ALA A 97 6.35 19.32 -6.11
N PHE A 98 5.25 19.19 -5.35
CA PHE A 98 3.90 19.33 -5.90
C PHE A 98 3.68 20.71 -6.54
N ASN A 99 4.19 21.77 -5.90
CA ASN A 99 4.11 23.14 -6.41
C ASN A 99 4.96 23.40 -7.66
N GLU A 100 6.03 22.63 -7.86
CA GLU A 100 6.88 22.72 -9.06
C GLU A 100 6.16 22.22 -10.32
N ILE A 101 5.21 21.28 -10.18
CA ILE A 101 4.43 20.76 -11.31
C ILE A 101 3.33 21.77 -11.68
N LYS A 102 3.51 22.45 -12.81
CA LYS A 102 2.60 23.51 -13.27
C LYS A 102 1.36 23.02 -14.01
N GLU A 103 1.47 21.89 -14.71
CA GLU A 103 0.43 21.37 -15.60
C GLU A 103 -0.26 20.11 -15.06
N GLY A 104 -1.55 19.98 -15.36
CA GLY A 104 -2.40 18.85 -14.96
C GLY A 104 -3.30 19.18 -13.77
N ASP A 105 -4.33 18.37 -13.59
CA ASP A 105 -5.15 18.42 -12.37
C ASP A 105 -4.39 17.89 -11.14
N ILE A 106 -5.01 17.90 -9.97
CA ILE A 106 -4.36 17.47 -8.72
C ILE A 106 -3.91 16.01 -8.80
N ASN A 107 -4.71 15.13 -9.40
CA ASN A 107 -4.37 13.71 -9.53
C ASN A 107 -3.22 13.52 -10.54
N ASP A 108 -3.22 14.25 -11.65
CA ASP A 108 -2.13 14.24 -12.63
C ASP A 108 -0.80 14.66 -12.00
N LYS A 109 -0.83 15.70 -11.15
CA LYS A 109 0.36 16.16 -10.43
C LYS A 109 0.89 15.10 -9.47
N LEU A 110 0.03 14.48 -8.67
CA LEU A 110 0.43 13.41 -7.76
C LEU A 110 0.96 12.20 -8.53
N GLN A 111 0.33 11.84 -9.63
CA GLN A 111 0.77 10.74 -10.50
C GLN A 111 2.15 11.05 -11.12
N LYS A 112 2.40 12.28 -11.57
CA LYS A 112 3.73 12.72 -12.04
C LYS A 112 4.82 12.60 -10.95
N LEU A 113 4.51 12.95 -9.69
CA LEU A 113 5.47 12.74 -8.58
C LEU A 113 5.81 11.26 -8.40
N ILE A 114 4.80 10.39 -8.49
CA ILE A 114 4.94 8.94 -8.38
C ILE A 114 5.77 8.37 -9.55
N ASP A 115 5.45 8.75 -10.79
CA ASP A 115 6.09 8.21 -12.00
C ASP A 115 7.55 8.67 -12.18
N ASN A 116 7.88 9.86 -11.68
CA ASN A 116 9.24 10.38 -11.74
C ASN A 116 10.19 9.74 -10.72
N TYR A 117 9.67 8.97 -9.76
CA TYR A 117 10.49 8.34 -8.74
C TYR A 117 11.31 7.18 -9.32
N LYS A 118 12.62 7.28 -9.17
CA LYS A 118 13.56 6.21 -9.56
C LYS A 118 13.84 5.33 -8.35
N PHE A 119 13.50 4.07 -8.48
CA PHE A 119 13.72 3.09 -7.43
C PHE A 119 15.16 2.59 -7.43
N GLU A 120 15.81 2.65 -6.27
CA GLU A 120 17.14 2.09 -6.05
C GLU A 120 17.08 0.60 -5.70
N ASN A 121 16.04 0.19 -4.97
CA ASN A 121 15.85 -1.17 -4.47
C ASN A 121 14.38 -1.58 -4.61
N LYS A 122 14.12 -2.89 -4.72
CA LYS A 122 12.76 -3.48 -4.75
C LYS A 122 12.32 -3.95 -3.36
N ASP A 123 12.39 -3.06 -2.39
CA ASP A 123 11.90 -3.29 -1.03
C ASP A 123 10.38 -3.08 -0.93
N TRP A 124 9.81 -3.12 0.29
CA TRP A 124 8.38 -2.90 0.49
C TRP A 124 7.89 -1.55 -0.07
N LYS A 125 8.73 -0.51 0.01
CA LYS A 125 8.40 0.86 -0.42
C LYS A 125 8.21 0.90 -1.93
N TYR A 126 9.07 0.20 -2.68
CA TYR A 126 8.91 0.00 -4.11
C TYR A 126 7.50 -0.51 -4.46
N TYR A 127 7.02 -1.54 -3.76
CA TYR A 127 5.71 -2.13 -4.09
C TYR A 127 4.55 -1.23 -3.68
N PHE A 128 4.62 -0.57 -2.53
CA PHE A 128 3.60 0.38 -2.08
C PHE A 128 3.46 1.55 -3.05
N ILE A 129 4.57 2.07 -3.59
CA ILE A 129 4.54 3.15 -4.59
C ILE A 129 4.09 2.62 -5.96
N LYS A 130 4.57 1.45 -6.40
CA LYS A 130 4.31 0.97 -7.76
C LYS A 130 2.89 0.44 -7.97
N TYR A 131 2.31 -0.24 -6.98
CA TYR A 131 1.04 -0.95 -7.14
C TYR A 131 -0.07 -0.27 -6.35
N SER A 132 -0.94 0.49 -7.01
CA SER A 132 -2.02 1.24 -6.34
C SER A 132 -2.95 0.35 -5.52
N ALA A 133 -3.19 -0.89 -5.97
CA ALA A 133 -3.97 -1.90 -5.26
C ALA A 133 -3.52 -2.14 -3.80
N ILE A 134 -2.25 -1.88 -3.49
CA ILE A 134 -1.70 -2.03 -2.14
C ILE A 134 -2.21 -0.91 -1.21
N THR A 135 -2.32 0.31 -1.73
CA THR A 135 -2.63 1.56 -0.99
C THR A 135 -4.04 2.09 -1.24
N GLU A 136 -4.80 1.50 -2.16
CA GLU A 136 -6.21 1.81 -2.36
C GLU A 136 -7.04 1.47 -1.14
N GLU A 137 -8.13 2.19 -0.89
CA GLU A 137 -9.03 1.84 0.20
C GLU A 137 -9.61 0.42 -0.05
N TYR A 138 -9.44 -0.47 0.93
CA TYR A 138 -9.91 -1.85 0.82
C TYR A 138 -11.07 -2.04 1.79
N ASN A 139 -12.28 -2.16 1.24
CA ASN A 139 -13.52 -2.39 1.99
C ASN A 139 -13.74 -1.35 3.11
N GLY A 140 -13.57 -0.06 2.83
CA GLY A 140 -13.87 0.99 3.80
C GLY A 140 -12.81 1.18 4.89
N PHE A 141 -11.62 0.59 4.75
CA PHE A 141 -10.57 0.63 5.75
C PHE A 141 -9.33 1.41 5.27
N PRO A 142 -8.77 2.29 6.11
CA PRO A 142 -7.62 3.11 5.72
C PRO A 142 -6.35 2.25 5.56
N CYS A 143 -5.24 2.89 5.19
CA CYS A 143 -3.96 2.25 4.91
C CYS A 143 -3.26 1.80 6.20
N LEU A 144 -3.83 0.80 6.88
CA LEU A 144 -3.35 0.21 8.12
C LEU A 144 -2.85 -1.22 7.88
N TYR A 145 -1.58 -1.47 8.19
CA TYR A 145 -0.91 -2.73 7.91
C TYR A 145 -0.23 -3.28 9.15
N PHE A 146 -0.19 -4.60 9.27
CA PHE A 146 0.61 -5.33 10.22
C PHE A 146 1.88 -5.82 9.52
N TRP A 147 3.03 -5.62 10.15
CA TRP A 147 4.34 -5.96 9.62
C TRP A 147 5.03 -7.00 10.47
N ARG A 148 5.37 -8.13 9.82
CA ARG A 148 6.38 -9.08 10.26
C ARG A 148 7.60 -9.03 9.35
N GLY A 149 8.78 -9.10 9.96
CA GLY A 149 10.05 -9.21 9.24
C GLY A 149 10.34 -8.02 8.31
N ASN A 150 10.90 -8.32 7.15
CA ASN A 150 11.49 -7.34 6.22
C ASN A 150 10.50 -6.69 5.23
N GLY A 151 9.20 -6.69 5.52
CA GLY A 151 8.21 -5.92 4.74
C GLY A 151 7.51 -6.68 3.60
N PHE A 152 7.53 -8.01 3.61
CA PHE A 152 6.76 -8.83 2.66
C PHE A 152 5.66 -9.66 3.31
N GLU A 153 5.85 -10.05 4.57
CA GLU A 153 4.81 -10.61 5.42
C GLU A 153 3.99 -9.46 6.04
N ILE A 154 3.29 -8.77 5.14
CA ILE A 154 2.40 -7.66 5.47
C ILE A 154 0.97 -8.18 5.43
N GLU A 155 0.16 -7.83 6.42
CA GLU A 155 -1.26 -8.11 6.41
C GLU A 155 -2.03 -6.80 6.62
N ARG A 156 -3.08 -6.54 5.84
CA ARG A 156 -3.93 -5.37 5.98
C ARG A 156 -5.24 -5.76 6.65
N LEU A 157 -5.69 -4.98 7.63
CA LEU A 157 -6.97 -5.23 8.30
C LEU A 157 -8.16 -4.91 7.38
N ARG A 158 -9.24 -5.69 7.53
CA ARG A 158 -10.55 -5.44 6.94
C ARG A 158 -11.63 -5.31 8.02
N LYS A 159 -12.56 -4.36 7.84
CA LYS A 159 -13.77 -4.28 8.68
C LYS A 159 -14.91 -5.08 8.05
N ASP A 160 -15.00 -6.35 8.43
CA ASP A 160 -16.15 -7.20 8.09
C ASP A 160 -17.23 -7.24 9.17
N SER A 161 -17.00 -6.58 10.31
CA SER A 161 -17.94 -6.66 11.42
C SER A 161 -17.83 -5.47 12.37
N PRO A 162 -18.95 -5.04 12.99
CA PRO A 162 -18.93 -4.19 14.17
C PRO A 162 -18.28 -4.86 15.39
N LYS A 163 -18.00 -6.18 15.35
CA LYS A 163 -17.30 -6.92 16.41
C LYS A 163 -15.80 -7.08 16.08
N PRO A 164 -14.89 -6.57 16.92
CA PRO A 164 -13.43 -6.67 16.71
C PRO A 164 -12.89 -8.10 16.54
N SER A 165 -13.55 -9.09 17.16
CA SER A 165 -13.15 -10.52 17.13
C SER A 165 -13.38 -11.24 15.79
N VAL A 166 -13.97 -10.56 14.80
CA VAL A 166 -14.32 -11.11 13.49
C VAL A 166 -13.46 -10.48 12.38
N ALA A 167 -12.57 -9.56 12.75
CA ALA A 167 -11.73 -8.84 11.79
C ALA A 167 -10.87 -9.81 11.00
N LYS A 168 -10.95 -9.70 9.68
CA LYS A 168 -10.11 -10.46 8.76
C LYS A 168 -8.96 -9.58 8.28
N HIS A 169 -7.98 -10.22 7.70
CA HIS A 169 -6.86 -9.54 7.08
C HIS A 169 -6.45 -10.20 5.77
N ILE A 170 -5.73 -9.43 4.96
CA ILE A 170 -5.23 -9.86 3.67
C ILE A 170 -3.88 -9.23 3.35
N ASN A 171 -3.00 -10.02 2.74
CA ASN A 171 -1.69 -9.57 2.32
C ASN A 171 -1.85 -8.73 1.05
N PRO A 172 -1.42 -7.45 1.05
CA PRO A 172 -1.68 -6.56 -0.07
C PRO A 172 -0.96 -6.96 -1.37
N TYR A 173 0.13 -7.73 -1.28
CA TYR A 173 0.79 -8.28 -2.46
C TYR A 173 -0.09 -9.30 -3.19
N LEU A 174 -0.96 -10.02 -2.47
CA LEU A 174 -1.92 -10.93 -3.08
C LEU A 174 -3.00 -10.17 -3.85
N ILE A 175 -3.43 -9.00 -3.34
CA ILE A 175 -4.38 -8.12 -4.04
C ILE A 175 -3.76 -7.65 -5.37
N ALA A 176 -2.54 -7.11 -5.32
CA ALA A 176 -1.85 -6.66 -6.52
C ALA A 176 -1.55 -7.81 -7.51
N LEU A 177 -1.27 -9.01 -7.00
CA LEU A 177 -1.07 -10.20 -7.83
C LEU A 177 -2.38 -10.68 -8.50
N LYS A 178 -3.50 -10.68 -7.77
CA LYS A 178 -4.85 -10.97 -8.31
C LYS A 178 -5.16 -10.07 -9.49
N GLU A 179 -4.96 -8.76 -9.31
CA GLU A 179 -5.21 -7.75 -10.35
C GLU A 179 -4.28 -7.96 -11.55
N LYS A 180 -3.01 -8.29 -11.32
CA LYS A 180 -2.05 -8.53 -12.41
C LYS A 180 -2.37 -9.78 -13.24
N ILE A 181 -2.94 -10.81 -12.61
CA ILE A 181 -3.32 -12.04 -13.30
C ILE A 181 -4.62 -11.85 -14.07
N ASP A 182 -5.59 -11.16 -13.46
CA ASP A 182 -6.92 -10.88 -14.00
C ASP A 182 -7.62 -12.13 -14.55
N SER A 183 -7.91 -13.07 -13.66
CA SER A 183 -8.59 -14.31 -13.99
C SER A 183 -9.62 -14.68 -12.91
N GLU A 184 -10.78 -15.15 -13.35
CA GLU A 184 -11.84 -15.67 -12.47
C GLU A 184 -11.44 -16.96 -11.75
N ARG A 185 -10.49 -17.71 -12.34
CA ARG A 185 -9.92 -18.93 -11.74
C ARG A 185 -9.10 -18.64 -10.49
N VAL A 186 -8.71 -17.38 -10.29
CA VAL A 186 -7.90 -16.92 -9.16
C VAL A 186 -8.80 -16.20 -8.16
N LYS A 187 -8.84 -16.67 -6.92
CA LYS A 187 -9.69 -16.13 -5.83
C LYS A 187 -8.84 -15.71 -4.64
N LEU A 188 -9.15 -14.56 -4.04
CA LEU A 188 -8.51 -14.09 -2.79
C LEU A 188 -9.19 -14.72 -1.58
N TYR A 189 -8.39 -15.28 -0.68
CA TYR A 189 -8.84 -15.81 0.60
C TYR A 189 -8.22 -15.01 1.72
N GLU A 190 -9.08 -14.24 2.39
CA GLU A 190 -8.78 -13.52 3.62
C GLU A 190 -8.76 -14.47 4.81
N GLU A 191 -7.98 -14.13 5.83
CA GLU A 191 -7.83 -14.97 7.02
C GLU A 191 -8.04 -14.18 8.31
N ARG A 192 -8.07 -14.90 9.44
CA ARG A 192 -8.21 -14.33 10.78
C ARG A 192 -7.05 -14.74 11.68
N TYR A 193 -6.93 -14.01 12.78
CA TYR A 193 -5.93 -14.25 13.82
C TYR A 193 -4.51 -14.11 13.28
N ASP A 194 -3.74 -15.19 13.28
CA ASP A 194 -2.35 -15.26 12.83
C ASP A 194 -2.18 -16.09 11.55
N ARG A 195 -3.29 -16.56 10.95
CA ARG A 195 -3.28 -17.38 9.75
C ARG A 195 -2.97 -16.53 8.52
N PRO A 196 -2.01 -16.92 7.67
CA PRO A 196 -1.67 -16.13 6.49
C PRO A 196 -2.77 -16.20 5.44
N SER A 197 -3.13 -15.05 4.88
CA SER A 197 -4.01 -14.97 3.71
C SER A 197 -3.36 -15.59 2.46
N TYR A 198 -4.16 -15.98 1.48
CA TYR A 198 -3.65 -16.64 0.26
C TYR A 198 -4.50 -16.37 -0.98
N LEU A 199 -3.89 -16.64 -2.13
CA LEU A 199 -4.58 -16.80 -3.40
C LEU A 199 -4.88 -18.28 -3.64
N SER A 200 -6.09 -18.58 -4.06
CA SER A 200 -6.51 -19.90 -4.51
C SER A 200 -6.66 -19.91 -6.03
N ILE A 201 -6.22 -20.97 -6.69
CA ILE A 201 -6.37 -21.17 -8.13
C ILE A 201 -7.13 -22.47 -8.36
N ASP A 202 -8.09 -22.46 -9.28
CA ASP A 202 -8.91 -23.62 -9.64
C ASP A 202 -9.54 -24.28 -8.41
N ASP A 203 -10.24 -23.47 -7.62
CA ASP A 203 -10.99 -23.92 -6.43
C ASP A 203 -10.15 -24.68 -5.39
N GLY A 204 -8.87 -24.29 -5.25
CA GLY A 204 -8.01 -24.74 -4.16
C GLY A 204 -6.99 -25.79 -4.56
N GLU A 205 -6.91 -26.15 -5.84
CA GLU A 205 -5.85 -27.00 -6.36
C GLU A 205 -4.45 -26.42 -6.12
N LEU A 206 -4.32 -25.09 -6.25
CA LEU A 206 -3.12 -24.36 -5.86
C LEU A 206 -3.47 -23.27 -4.85
N LYS A 207 -2.65 -23.17 -3.80
CA LYS A 207 -2.66 -22.04 -2.87
C LYS A 207 -1.34 -21.30 -2.89
N ILE A 208 -1.40 -19.98 -2.88
CA ILE A 208 -0.22 -19.12 -2.99
C ILE A 208 -0.20 -18.16 -1.82
N TYR A 209 0.86 -18.25 -1.04
CA TYR A 209 1.10 -17.42 0.13
C TYR A 209 2.27 -16.48 -0.14
N CYS A 210 2.16 -15.25 0.32
CA CYS A 210 3.27 -14.30 0.32
C CYS A 210 4.10 -14.53 1.60
N LYS A 211 5.39 -14.80 1.46
CA LYS A 211 6.33 -15.07 2.56
C LYS A 211 7.44 -14.02 2.59
N GLU A 212 8.41 -14.14 3.50
CA GLU A 212 9.51 -13.17 3.60
C GLU A 212 10.44 -13.18 2.37
N ASN A 213 10.84 -14.38 1.88
CA ASN A 213 11.83 -14.52 0.80
C ASN A 213 11.22 -14.83 -0.59
N GLY A 214 9.93 -15.13 -0.64
CA GLY A 214 9.24 -15.26 -1.92
C GLY A 214 7.79 -15.63 -1.76
N TRP A 215 7.37 -16.55 -2.63
CA TRP A 215 6.03 -17.11 -2.63
C TRP A 215 6.12 -18.55 -2.15
N GLN A 216 5.13 -18.99 -1.39
CA GLN A 216 4.95 -20.41 -1.09
C GLN A 216 3.77 -20.90 -1.91
N ILE A 217 4.02 -21.89 -2.76
CA ILE A 217 3.00 -22.52 -3.59
C ILE A 217 2.70 -23.90 -3.01
N GLU A 218 1.44 -24.13 -2.64
CA GLU A 218 0.96 -25.42 -2.18
C GLU A 218 0.09 -26.08 -3.24
N LYS A 219 0.33 -27.37 -3.48
CA LYS A 219 -0.45 -28.24 -4.37
C LYS A 219 -0.69 -29.58 -3.69
N ASN A 220 -1.94 -29.99 -3.53
CA ASN A 220 -2.32 -31.29 -2.94
C ASN A 220 -1.60 -31.60 -1.60
N GLY A 221 -1.45 -30.59 -0.74
CA GLY A 221 -0.77 -30.71 0.55
C GLY A 221 0.77 -30.72 0.50
N SER A 222 1.37 -30.71 -0.70
CA SER A 222 2.80 -30.49 -0.88
C SER A 222 3.09 -29.00 -1.04
N SER A 223 4.09 -28.49 -0.32
CA SER A 223 4.49 -27.09 -0.35
C SER A 223 5.85 -26.93 -1.04
N SER A 224 5.99 -25.91 -1.88
CA SER A 224 7.25 -25.57 -2.55
C SER A 224 7.52 -24.07 -2.41
N PRO A 225 8.68 -23.69 -1.84
CA PRO A 225 9.08 -22.29 -1.78
C PRO A 225 9.62 -21.84 -3.15
N GLU A 226 9.14 -20.69 -3.60
CA GLU A 226 9.58 -19.99 -4.80
C GLU A 226 10.28 -18.70 -4.37
N ASN A 227 11.60 -18.78 -4.19
CA ASN A 227 12.40 -17.62 -3.81
C ASN A 227 12.45 -16.63 -4.97
N VAL A 228 12.19 -15.35 -4.68
CA VAL A 228 12.22 -14.32 -5.71
C VAL A 228 13.66 -13.80 -5.84
N PRO A 229 14.24 -13.77 -7.05
CA PRO A 229 15.54 -13.14 -7.27
C PRO A 229 15.54 -11.68 -6.81
N LYS A 230 16.64 -11.21 -6.19
CA LYS A 230 16.71 -9.85 -5.61
C LYS A 230 16.35 -8.73 -6.60
N ASP A 231 16.72 -8.91 -7.86
CA ASP A 231 16.51 -7.91 -8.92
C ASP A 231 15.18 -8.10 -9.65
N GLU A 232 14.34 -9.07 -9.26
CA GLU A 232 13.06 -9.33 -9.91
C GLU A 232 11.89 -8.69 -9.15
N ASP A 233 10.89 -8.24 -9.91
CA ASP A 233 9.65 -7.77 -9.31
C ASP A 233 8.81 -8.97 -8.86
N ARG A 234 8.53 -9.06 -7.57
CA ARG A 234 7.86 -10.20 -6.94
C ARG A 234 6.51 -10.55 -7.55
N ILE A 235 5.73 -9.51 -7.86
CA ILE A 235 4.38 -9.67 -8.40
C ILE A 235 4.49 -10.12 -9.86
N GLN A 236 5.42 -9.58 -10.63
CA GLN A 236 5.66 -10.04 -12.00
C GLN A 236 6.15 -11.50 -12.03
N PHE A 237 7.10 -11.84 -11.16
CA PHE A 237 7.64 -13.20 -11.03
C PHE A 237 6.52 -14.22 -10.75
N ALA A 238 5.69 -13.98 -9.72
CA ALA A 238 4.58 -14.87 -9.41
C ALA A 238 3.53 -14.91 -10.53
N ALA A 239 3.21 -13.76 -11.14
CA ALA A 239 2.23 -13.71 -12.23
C ALA A 239 2.68 -14.57 -13.42
N LYS A 240 3.99 -14.57 -13.75
CA LYS A 240 4.55 -15.43 -14.80
C LYS A 240 4.38 -16.92 -14.47
N ILE A 241 4.73 -17.32 -13.25
CA ILE A 241 4.60 -18.71 -12.78
C ILE A 241 3.13 -19.15 -12.87
N ILE A 242 2.22 -18.33 -12.34
CA ILE A 242 0.79 -18.65 -12.28
C ILE A 242 0.19 -18.74 -13.69
N LYS A 243 0.47 -17.74 -14.55
CA LYS A 243 -0.04 -17.74 -15.93
C LYS A 243 0.44 -18.96 -16.70
N SER A 244 1.69 -19.39 -16.53
CA SER A 244 2.20 -20.60 -17.18
C SER A 244 1.46 -21.87 -16.74
N LYS A 245 1.09 -21.97 -15.45
CA LYS A 245 0.31 -23.09 -14.91
C LYS A 245 -1.16 -23.06 -15.37
N LEU A 246 -1.73 -21.88 -15.55
CA LEU A 246 -3.09 -21.71 -16.08
C LEU A 246 -3.18 -22.17 -17.54
N THR A 247 -2.23 -21.75 -18.38
CA THR A 247 -2.21 -22.09 -19.82
C THR A 247 -2.01 -23.57 -20.08
N LEU A 248 -1.21 -24.27 -19.26
CA LEU A 248 -1.02 -25.72 -19.39
C LEU A 248 -2.30 -26.53 -19.14
N LYS A 249 -3.26 -25.99 -18.38
CA LYS A 249 -4.57 -26.64 -18.16
C LYS A 249 -5.55 -26.41 -19.31
N ASP A 250 -5.41 -25.28 -20.01
CA ASP A 250 -6.26 -24.97 -21.16
C ASP A 250 -5.82 -25.76 -22.42
N TYR A 251 -4.60 -26.33 -22.39
CA TYR A 251 -4.12 -27.29 -23.37
C TYR A 251 -4.63 -28.70 -23.06
N VAL A 252 -5.91 -28.95 -23.35
CA VAL A 252 -6.40 -30.32 -23.57
C VAL A 252 -6.00 -30.67 -25.01
N PRO A 253 -5.06 -31.61 -25.25
CA PRO A 253 -4.85 -32.09 -26.61
C PRO A 253 -6.19 -32.63 -27.08
N SER A 254 -6.70 -32.11 -28.19
CA SER A 254 -7.81 -32.74 -28.89
C SER A 254 -7.40 -34.19 -29.16
N SER A 255 -7.99 -35.13 -28.42
CA SER A 255 -7.74 -36.54 -28.58
C SER A 255 -8.04 -36.93 -30.03
N ALA A 256 -7.00 -37.39 -30.73
CA ALA A 256 -7.09 -38.13 -31.98
C ALA A 256 -7.64 -39.55 -31.73
#